data_AF-A0A8W7PKP9-F1
#
_entry.id   AF-A0A8W7PKP9-F1
#
_cell.length_a   1.000
_cell.length_b   1.000
_cell.length_c   1.000
_cell.angle_alpha   90.00
_cell.angle_beta   90.00
_cell.angle_gamma   90.00
#
_symmetry.space_group_name_H-M   'P 1'
#
loop_
_entity.id
_entity.type
_entity.pdbx_description
1 polymer ?
#
loop_
_entity_poly.entity_id
_entity_poly.type
_entity_poly.pdbx_seq_one_letter_code
_entity_poly.pdbx_strand_id
1 'polypeptide(L)'
;MRGAAYWCKGGTCTKQKKKPSNIIPGGWSEWKDEECVSGCLEQSKGYKRRTRRCDNPPPVNTDQGCEGVAFDVAICDDGKLCQANREPVQFYANRRCREFSQLLPRLDPEGRGIQGPYDSKRLWMSCAVYCKRADSEAYYAPRFDLNDLGVDSYFPDGTLCHREKDTNYYCQQHHCLPEPWAAVAHHTRDATCVVQGSV
;
A
#
# COMPACT_ATOMS: atom_id res chain seq x y z
N MET A 1 6.75 8.82 48.36
CA MET A 1 5.68 9.58 47.68
C MET A 1 5.05 8.70 46.62
N ARG A 2 3.79 8.27 46.76
CA ARG A 2 3.07 7.53 45.70
C ARG A 2 2.53 8.55 44.70
N GLY A 3 3.32 8.88 43.69
CA GLY A 3 2.90 9.75 42.59
C GLY A 3 1.71 9.13 41.87
N ALA A 4 0.68 9.93 41.58
CA ALA A 4 -0.48 9.44 40.84
C ALA A 4 -0.07 9.01 39.43
N ALA A 5 -0.54 7.85 38.99
CA ALA A 5 -0.37 7.37 37.63
C ALA A 5 -1.50 7.90 36.74
N TYR A 6 -1.19 8.16 35.48
CA TYR A 6 -2.17 8.55 34.47
C TYR A 6 -2.74 7.30 33.79
N TRP A 7 -4.04 7.32 33.50
CA TRP A 7 -4.76 6.19 32.88
C TRP A 7 -5.78 6.69 31.86
N CYS A 8 -6.00 5.92 30.80
CA CYS A 8 -7.00 6.22 29.78
C CYS A 8 -8.42 5.99 30.34
N LYS A 9 -9.34 6.92 30.09
CA LYS A 9 -10.78 6.79 30.41
C LYS A 9 -11.58 7.52 29.33
N GLY A 10 -12.41 6.79 28.56
CA GLY A 10 -13.21 7.37 27.48
C GLY A 10 -12.36 8.13 26.44
N GLY A 11 -11.20 7.57 26.06
CA GLY A 11 -10.26 8.20 25.13
C GLY A 11 -9.43 9.34 25.71
N THR A 12 -9.59 9.70 26.99
CA THR A 12 -8.86 10.81 27.62
C THR A 12 -7.87 10.31 28.69
N CYS A 13 -6.68 10.89 28.74
CA CYS A 13 -5.67 10.61 29.76
C CYS A 13 -6.02 11.33 31.07
N THR A 14 -6.29 10.58 32.13
CA THR A 14 -6.76 11.13 33.43
C THR A 14 -5.85 10.70 34.57
N LYS A 15 -5.54 11.63 35.49
CA LYS A 15 -4.72 11.34 36.68
C LYS A 15 -5.55 10.55 37.70
N GLN A 16 -5.17 9.32 38.01
CA GLN A 16 -5.92 8.50 38.98
C GLN A 16 -5.00 7.94 40.08
N LYS A 17 -5.55 7.83 41.30
CA LYS A 17 -4.82 7.30 42.46
C LYS A 17 -4.73 5.77 42.46
N LYS A 18 -5.65 5.09 41.77
CA LYS A 18 -5.73 3.62 41.68
C LYS A 18 -5.60 3.20 40.22
N LYS A 19 -4.91 2.08 39.99
CA LYS A 19 -4.83 1.43 38.68
C LYS A 19 -6.23 0.88 38.30
N PRO A 20 -6.73 1.09 37.07
CA PRO A 20 -7.95 0.48 36.58
C PRO A 20 -7.89 -1.05 36.70
N SER A 21 -8.99 -1.67 37.14
CA SER A 21 -9.07 -3.12 37.32
C SER A 21 -9.33 -3.89 36.02
N ASN A 22 -9.83 -3.22 34.99
CA ASN A 22 -10.09 -3.79 33.67
C ASN A 22 -9.26 -3.04 32.63
N ILE A 23 -8.24 -3.68 32.07
CA ILE A 23 -7.38 -3.17 31.02
C ILE A 23 -7.46 -4.17 29.87
N ILE A 24 -7.98 -3.74 28.72
CA ILE A 24 -8.15 -4.59 27.54
C ILE A 24 -7.37 -3.94 26.40
N PRO A 25 -6.30 -4.55 25.87
CA PRO A 25 -5.63 -4.08 24.65
C PRO A 25 -6.58 -4.16 23.46
N GLY A 26 -6.42 -3.25 22.50
CA GLY A 26 -7.20 -3.29 21.26
C GLY A 26 -6.89 -4.55 20.45
N GLY A 27 -7.92 -5.17 19.88
CA GLY A 27 -7.81 -6.28 18.94
C GLY A 27 -8.45 -5.96 17.59
N TRP A 28 -7.84 -6.52 16.55
CA TRP A 28 -8.33 -6.36 15.18
C TRP A 28 -9.58 -7.19 14.92
N SER A 29 -10.54 -6.63 14.21
CA SER A 29 -11.59 -7.38 13.54
C SER A 29 -11.00 -8.30 12.46
N GLU A 30 -11.82 -9.23 12.00
CA GLU A 30 -11.56 -9.91 10.74
C GLU A 30 -11.38 -8.91 9.59
N TRP A 31 -10.58 -9.29 8.60
CA TRP A 31 -10.43 -8.51 7.37
C TRP A 31 -11.73 -8.53 6.57
N LYS A 32 -12.15 -7.35 6.14
CA LYS A 32 -13.19 -7.15 5.14
C LYS A 32 -12.53 -6.89 3.79
N ASP A 33 -12.64 -7.86 2.90
CA ASP A 33 -12.12 -7.79 1.54
C ASP A 33 -13.12 -7.10 0.60
N GLU A 34 -12.59 -6.31 -0.32
CA GLU A 34 -13.30 -5.85 -1.52
C GLU A 34 -13.22 -6.90 -2.64
N GLU A 35 -13.90 -6.61 -3.76
CA GLU A 35 -13.81 -7.44 -4.96
C GLU A 35 -12.39 -7.43 -5.55
N CYS A 36 -12.00 -8.58 -6.12
CA CYS A 36 -10.74 -8.71 -6.83
C CYS A 36 -10.79 -7.88 -8.12
N VAL A 37 -9.75 -7.11 -8.37
CA VAL A 37 -9.53 -6.33 -9.59
C VAL A 37 -8.18 -6.67 -10.19
N SER A 38 -7.97 -6.40 -11.48
CA SER A 38 -6.69 -6.70 -12.14
C SER A 38 -6.40 -5.71 -13.26
N GLY A 39 -5.11 -5.43 -13.48
CA GLY A 39 -4.62 -4.74 -14.67
C GLY A 39 -4.54 -5.66 -15.90
N CYS A 40 -4.78 -6.96 -15.76
CA CYS A 40 -4.66 -7.97 -16.80
C CYS A 40 -3.33 -7.93 -17.56
N LEU A 41 -2.24 -7.65 -16.85
CA LEU A 41 -0.89 -7.63 -17.38
C LEU A 41 -0.32 -9.05 -17.46
N GLU A 42 0.57 -9.29 -18.42
CA GLU A 42 1.24 -10.58 -18.59
C GLU A 42 1.91 -11.05 -17.29
N GLN A 43 1.74 -12.35 -16.98
CA GLN A 43 2.32 -13.04 -15.82
C GLN A 43 1.98 -12.42 -14.44
N SER A 44 1.04 -11.49 -14.41
CA SER A 44 0.58 -10.77 -13.23
C SER A 44 -0.66 -11.43 -12.64
N LYS A 45 -1.03 -11.02 -11.43
CA LYS A 45 -2.22 -11.46 -10.71
C LYS A 45 -3.17 -10.29 -10.47
N GLY A 46 -4.34 -10.59 -9.93
CA GLY A 46 -5.24 -9.58 -9.40
C GLY A 46 -4.84 -9.15 -8.00
N TYR A 47 -5.50 -8.11 -7.52
CA TYR A 47 -5.41 -7.64 -6.16
C TYR A 47 -6.80 -7.27 -5.62
N LYS A 48 -6.94 -7.33 -4.31
CA LYS A 48 -8.12 -6.85 -3.59
C LYS A 48 -7.68 -6.00 -2.42
N ARG A 49 -8.40 -4.91 -2.20
CA ARG A 49 -8.22 -4.07 -1.01
C ARG A 49 -8.91 -4.72 0.17
N ARG A 50 -8.32 -4.65 1.35
CA ARG A 50 -8.92 -5.16 2.57
C ARG A 50 -8.79 -4.19 3.71
N THR A 51 -9.82 -4.12 4.54
CA THR A 51 -9.86 -3.22 5.70
C THR A 51 -10.26 -3.97 6.96
N ARG A 52 -9.82 -3.50 8.12
CA ARG A 52 -10.21 -4.03 9.42
C ARG A 52 -10.29 -2.90 10.44
N ARG A 53 -10.96 -3.14 11.55
CA ARG A 53 -11.16 -2.16 12.62
C ARG A 53 -10.56 -2.64 13.93
N CYS A 54 -10.12 -1.70 14.75
CA CYS A 54 -9.59 -1.97 16.08
C CYS A 54 -10.74 -2.00 17.11
N ASP A 55 -11.66 -2.95 16.94
CA ASP A 55 -12.91 -3.06 17.71
C ASP A 55 -13.19 -4.48 18.22
N ASN A 56 -12.23 -5.41 18.13
CA ASN A 56 -12.42 -6.81 18.51
C ASN A 56 -11.24 -7.40 19.32
N PRO A 57 -11.16 -7.12 20.64
CA PRO A 57 -12.02 -6.22 21.41
C PRO A 57 -11.60 -4.74 21.27
N PRO A 58 -12.50 -3.79 21.57
CA PRO A 58 -12.11 -2.39 21.64
C PRO A 58 -11.17 -2.15 22.84
N PRO A 59 -10.18 -1.24 22.73
CA PRO A 59 -9.27 -0.96 23.84
C PRO A 59 -10.01 -0.32 25.03
N VAL A 60 -9.74 -0.83 26.24
CA VAL A 60 -10.34 -0.33 27.49
C VAL A 60 -9.25 0.03 28.49
N ASN A 61 -9.30 1.27 28.99
CA ASN A 61 -8.36 1.82 29.98
C ASN A 61 -6.87 1.65 29.64
N THR A 62 -6.57 1.62 28.34
CA THR A 62 -5.24 1.43 27.80
C THR A 62 -5.00 2.39 26.64
N ASP A 63 -3.73 2.71 26.41
CA ASP A 63 -3.21 3.35 25.20
C ASP A 63 -2.72 2.32 24.17
N GLN A 64 -2.71 1.03 24.53
CA GLN A 64 -2.40 -0.08 23.65
C GLN A 64 -3.57 -0.32 22.69
N GLY A 65 -3.55 0.41 21.56
CA GLY A 65 -4.39 0.13 20.40
C GLY A 65 -3.93 -1.14 19.66
N CYS A 66 -4.39 -1.30 18.43
CA CYS A 66 -4.03 -2.45 17.62
C CYS A 66 -2.71 -2.23 16.88
N GLU A 67 -1.84 -3.25 16.91
CA GLU A 67 -0.55 -3.20 16.20
C GLU A 67 -0.69 -3.61 14.73
N GLY A 68 -0.11 -2.83 13.82
CA GLY A 68 -0.18 -3.04 12.38
C GLY A 68 -1.19 -2.13 11.69
N VAL A 69 -1.46 -2.40 10.41
CA VAL A 69 -2.26 -1.50 9.55
C VAL A 69 -3.74 -1.88 9.53
N ALA A 70 -4.61 -0.87 9.39
CA ALA A 70 -6.06 -1.05 9.21
C ALA A 70 -6.47 -1.31 7.75
N PHE A 71 -5.57 -1.01 6.81
CA PHE A 71 -5.75 -1.18 5.38
C PHE A 71 -4.59 -1.98 4.80
N ASP A 72 -4.88 -2.87 3.87
CA ASP A 72 -3.87 -3.64 3.15
C ASP A 72 -4.37 -4.05 1.76
N VAL A 73 -3.45 -4.53 0.92
CA VAL A 73 -3.74 -5.10 -0.39
C VAL A 73 -3.30 -6.57 -0.39
N ALA A 74 -4.21 -7.44 -0.81
CA ALA A 74 -3.94 -8.87 -0.94
C ALA A 74 -4.00 -9.29 -2.41
N ILE A 75 -3.07 -10.16 -2.80
CA ILE A 75 -3.08 -10.78 -4.12
C ILE A 75 -4.26 -11.76 -4.24
N CYS A 76 -4.88 -11.80 -5.42
CA CYS A 76 -5.97 -12.73 -5.75
C CYS A 76 -5.79 -13.32 -7.15
N ASP A 77 -6.42 -14.47 -7.37
CA ASP A 77 -6.52 -15.05 -8.71
C ASP A 77 -7.45 -14.20 -9.59
N ASP A 78 -6.94 -13.76 -10.74
CA ASP A 78 -7.66 -12.95 -11.71
C ASP A 78 -8.06 -13.73 -12.97
N GLY A 79 -7.91 -15.06 -12.97
CA GLY A 79 -8.23 -15.90 -14.13
C GLY A 79 -9.68 -15.77 -14.62
N LYS A 80 -10.61 -15.38 -13.74
CA LYS A 80 -12.01 -15.10 -14.11
C LYS A 80 -12.25 -13.68 -14.60
N LEU A 81 -11.32 -12.76 -14.33
CA LEU A 81 -11.42 -11.33 -14.69
C LEU A 81 -10.73 -11.06 -16.03
N CYS A 82 -9.62 -11.75 -16.30
CA CYS A 82 -8.77 -11.51 -17.45
C CYS A 82 -8.90 -12.60 -18.50
N GLN A 83 -8.88 -12.19 -19.77
CA GLN A 83 -8.82 -13.11 -20.91
C GLN A 83 -7.40 -13.67 -21.11
N ALA A 84 -7.26 -14.66 -21.98
CA ALA A 84 -5.97 -15.28 -22.28
C ALA A 84 -4.94 -14.29 -22.89
N ASN A 85 -5.41 -13.31 -23.67
CA ASN A 85 -4.57 -12.28 -24.28
C ASN A 85 -4.35 -11.13 -23.29
N ARG A 86 -3.32 -11.27 -22.45
CA ARG A 86 -2.94 -10.25 -21.45
C ARG A 86 -2.07 -9.15 -22.08
N GLU A 87 -2.16 -7.93 -21.57
CA GLU A 87 -1.38 -6.79 -22.07
C GLU A 87 0.09 -6.94 -21.62
N PRO A 88 1.08 -6.83 -22.54
CA PRO A 88 2.48 -6.82 -22.13
C PRO A 88 2.79 -5.56 -21.31
N VAL A 89 3.57 -5.73 -20.24
CA VAL A 89 3.90 -4.67 -19.27
C VAL A 89 4.44 -3.39 -19.92
N GLN A 90 5.20 -3.54 -21.01
CA GLN A 90 5.75 -2.40 -21.77
C GLN A 90 4.67 -1.55 -22.44
N PHE A 91 3.59 -2.14 -22.94
CA PHE A 91 2.49 -1.37 -23.54
C PHE A 91 1.75 -0.54 -22.50
N TYR A 92 1.51 -1.11 -21.31
CA TYR A 92 0.98 -0.35 -20.18
C TYR A 92 1.88 0.84 -19.84
N ALA A 93 3.19 0.60 -19.70
CA ALA A 93 4.16 1.65 -19.39
C ALA A 93 4.16 2.77 -20.45
N ASN A 94 4.15 2.39 -21.73
CA ASN A 94 4.12 3.34 -22.83
C ASN A 94 2.85 4.21 -22.82
N ARG A 95 1.69 3.57 -22.65
CA ARG A 95 0.41 4.28 -22.57
C ARG A 95 0.40 5.27 -21.40
N ARG A 96 0.83 4.84 -20.21
CA ARG A 96 0.94 5.72 -19.04
C ARG A 96 1.91 6.88 -19.27
N CYS A 97 3.07 6.64 -19.87
CA CYS A 97 4.02 7.71 -20.17
C CYS A 97 3.48 8.72 -21.20
N ARG A 98 2.67 8.27 -22.17
CA ARG A 98 1.97 9.17 -23.09
C ARG A 98 0.92 10.02 -22.38
N GLU A 99 0.21 9.46 -21.41
CA GLU A 99 -0.74 10.21 -20.57
C GLU A 99 0.00 11.21 -19.68
N PHE A 100 1.13 10.81 -19.08
CA PHE A 100 1.93 11.68 -18.23
C PHE A 100 2.60 12.82 -19.00
N SER A 101 2.99 12.62 -20.26
CA SER A 101 3.60 13.68 -21.08
C SER A 101 2.64 14.82 -21.42
N GLN A 102 1.32 14.58 -21.33
CA GLN A 102 0.32 15.64 -21.43
C GLN A 102 0.32 16.57 -20.20
N LEU A 103 0.76 16.07 -19.05
CA LEU A 103 0.84 16.81 -17.78
C LEU A 103 2.24 17.38 -17.53
N LEU A 104 3.27 16.68 -18.00
CA LEU A 104 4.67 16.97 -17.72
C LEU A 104 5.45 17.17 -19.03
N PRO A 105 5.66 18.43 -19.47
CA PRO A 105 6.37 18.73 -20.72
C PRO A 105 7.82 18.21 -20.78
N ARG A 106 8.38 17.80 -19.63
CA ARG A 106 9.72 17.20 -19.52
C ARG A 106 9.78 15.73 -19.94
N LEU A 107 8.64 15.11 -20.20
CA LEU A 107 8.53 13.73 -20.68
C LEU A 107 8.48 13.66 -22.20
N ASP A 108 9.05 12.61 -22.77
CA ASP A 108 8.99 12.34 -24.20
C ASP A 108 7.52 12.17 -24.65
N PRO A 109 7.02 13.01 -25.59
CA PRO A 109 5.65 12.91 -26.08
C PRO A 109 5.34 11.60 -26.81
N GLU A 110 6.34 10.88 -27.31
CA GLU A 110 6.14 9.54 -27.90
C GLU A 110 5.59 8.55 -26.86
N GLY A 111 5.84 8.82 -25.58
CA GLY A 111 5.35 8.05 -24.45
C GLY A 111 6.11 6.74 -24.28
N ARG A 112 7.44 6.74 -24.43
CA ARG A 112 8.25 5.55 -24.14
C ARG A 112 8.36 5.36 -22.63
N GLY A 113 7.91 4.21 -22.16
CA GLY A 113 7.88 3.83 -20.76
C GLY A 113 8.44 2.44 -20.51
N ILE A 114 8.98 2.22 -19.32
CA ILE A 114 9.49 0.92 -18.87
C ILE A 114 9.05 0.64 -17.43
N GLN A 115 9.04 -0.64 -17.07
CA GLN A 115 9.04 -1.06 -15.67
C GLN A 115 10.43 -0.89 -15.09
N GLY A 116 10.52 -0.31 -13.89
CA GLY A 116 11.81 -0.12 -13.22
C GLY A 116 12.47 -1.45 -12.84
N PRO A 117 13.79 -1.46 -12.62
CA PRO A 117 14.48 -2.64 -12.13
C PRO A 117 14.09 -2.91 -10.67
N TYR A 118 14.16 -4.17 -10.26
CA TYR A 118 14.04 -4.56 -8.86
C TYR A 118 15.28 -4.11 -8.07
N ASP A 119 15.05 -3.51 -6.90
CA ASP A 119 16.08 -3.13 -5.92
C ASP A 119 15.54 -3.51 -4.54
N SER A 120 16.20 -4.46 -3.86
CA SER A 120 15.78 -4.93 -2.53
C SER A 120 15.87 -3.85 -1.45
N LYS A 121 16.60 -2.76 -1.69
CA LYS A 121 16.65 -1.58 -0.81
C LYS A 121 15.60 -0.54 -1.16
N ARG A 122 15.01 -0.61 -2.36
CA ARG A 122 14.02 0.33 -2.89
C ARG A 122 12.91 -0.44 -3.57
N LEU A 123 12.10 -1.12 -2.75
CA LEU A 123 11.06 -2.04 -3.22
C LEU A 123 10.01 -1.39 -4.14
N TRP A 124 9.87 -0.07 -4.13
CA TRP A 124 8.97 0.65 -5.03
C TRP A 124 9.45 0.69 -6.49
N MET A 125 10.75 0.49 -6.75
CA MET A 125 11.34 0.76 -8.06
C MET A 125 10.73 -0.09 -9.16
N SER A 126 10.53 -1.39 -8.96
CA SER A 126 9.95 -2.28 -9.98
C SER A 126 8.42 -2.18 -10.09
N CYS A 127 7.79 -1.36 -9.26
CA CYS A 127 6.36 -1.08 -9.34
C CYS A 127 6.06 0.32 -9.86
N ALA A 128 7.06 1.19 -10.05
CA ALA A 128 6.88 2.51 -10.63
C ALA A 128 7.01 2.47 -12.16
N VAL A 129 6.24 3.31 -12.84
CA VAL A 129 6.39 3.57 -14.28
C VAL A 129 7.54 4.55 -14.48
N TYR A 130 8.52 4.17 -15.30
CA TYR A 130 9.63 5.04 -15.69
C TYR A 130 9.39 5.53 -17.11
N CYS A 131 9.47 6.83 -17.32
CA CYS A 131 9.24 7.46 -18.61
C CYS A 131 10.52 8.06 -19.17
N LYS A 132 10.69 7.96 -20.49
CA LYS A 132 11.79 8.61 -21.18
C LYS A 132 11.64 10.12 -21.06
N ARG A 133 12.76 10.81 -20.83
CA ARG A 133 12.82 12.27 -20.80
C ARG A 133 12.76 12.85 -22.20
N ALA A 134 12.22 14.05 -22.33
CA ALA A 134 12.23 14.79 -23.60
C ALA A 134 13.63 15.30 -23.98
N ASP A 135 14.51 15.50 -22.99
CA ASP A 135 15.81 16.15 -23.17
C ASP A 135 17.00 15.17 -23.30
N SER A 136 16.78 13.87 -23.13
CA SER A 136 17.84 12.86 -23.08
C SER A 136 17.29 11.45 -23.29
N GLU A 137 18.19 10.48 -23.48
CA GLU A 137 17.83 9.05 -23.54
C GLU A 137 17.55 8.42 -22.17
N ALA A 138 17.63 9.20 -21.09
CA ALA A 138 17.44 8.70 -19.74
C ALA A 138 15.95 8.52 -19.41
N TYR A 139 15.69 7.51 -18.58
CA TYR A 139 14.38 7.24 -18.01
C TYR A 139 14.37 7.66 -16.54
N TYR A 140 13.25 8.19 -16.06
CA TYR A 140 13.04 8.44 -14.63
C TYR A 140 11.58 8.16 -14.27
N ALA A 141 11.34 7.90 -12.99
CA ALA A 141 9.98 7.74 -12.46
C ALA A 141 9.43 9.11 -12.00
N PRO A 142 8.40 9.69 -12.66
CA PRO A 142 7.82 10.99 -12.31
C PRO A 142 6.92 10.97 -11.07
N ARG A 143 7.32 10.25 -10.02
CA ARG A 143 6.48 9.99 -8.84
C ARG A 143 6.12 11.25 -8.07
N PHE A 144 7.11 12.09 -7.79
CA PHE A 144 6.89 13.34 -7.04
C PHE A 144 6.09 14.34 -7.88
N ASP A 145 6.42 14.47 -9.17
CA ASP A 145 5.74 15.41 -10.06
C ASP A 145 4.24 15.09 -10.22
N LEU A 146 3.91 13.79 -10.32
CA LEU A 146 2.53 13.33 -10.50
C LEU A 146 1.76 13.24 -9.18
N ASN A 147 2.44 12.97 -8.06
CA ASN A 147 1.80 12.98 -6.74
C ASN A 147 1.21 14.35 -6.38
N ASP A 148 1.92 15.44 -6.73
CA ASP A 148 1.43 16.80 -6.52
C ASP A 148 0.17 17.12 -7.36
N LEU A 149 -0.08 16.32 -8.40
CA LEU A 149 -1.25 16.39 -9.27
C LEU A 149 -2.33 15.34 -8.91
N GLY A 150 -2.11 14.53 -7.88
CA GLY A 150 -3.01 13.43 -7.52
C GLY A 150 -3.05 12.30 -8.55
N VAL A 151 -2.01 12.16 -9.38
CA VAL A 151 -1.93 11.15 -10.44
C VAL A 151 -1.03 10.01 -10.00
N ASP A 152 -1.56 8.79 -10.06
CA ASP A 152 -0.82 7.57 -9.75
C ASP A 152 0.16 7.20 -10.88
N SER A 153 1.45 7.14 -10.54
CA SER A 153 2.56 6.85 -11.45
C SER A 153 3.07 5.41 -11.36
N TYR A 154 2.32 4.50 -10.74
CA TYR A 154 2.71 3.11 -10.53
C TYR A 154 1.98 2.15 -11.49
N PHE A 155 2.52 0.94 -11.60
CA PHE A 155 1.79 -0.19 -12.16
C PHE A 155 0.68 -0.60 -11.18
N PRO A 156 -0.43 -1.19 -11.66
CA PRO A 156 -1.47 -1.69 -10.79
C PRO A 156 -0.89 -2.71 -9.81
N ASP A 157 -1.44 -2.76 -8.59
CA ASP A 157 -1.13 -3.87 -7.69
C ASP A 157 -1.46 -5.21 -8.37
N GLY A 158 -0.76 -6.27 -7.97
CA GLY A 158 -0.77 -7.57 -8.65
C GLY A 158 0.15 -7.66 -9.87
N THR A 159 0.73 -6.57 -10.35
CA THR A 159 1.73 -6.61 -11.44
C THR A 159 2.97 -7.39 -11.01
N LEU A 160 3.41 -8.37 -11.82
CA LEU A 160 4.67 -9.07 -11.59
C LEU A 160 5.83 -8.08 -11.69
N CYS A 161 6.65 -7.99 -10.65
CA CYS A 161 7.70 -6.97 -10.55
C CYS A 161 9.10 -7.56 -10.32
N HIS A 162 9.18 -8.81 -9.87
CA HIS A 162 10.44 -9.54 -9.75
C HIS A 162 10.20 -11.05 -9.70
N ARG A 163 11.22 -11.83 -10.06
CA ARG A 163 11.25 -13.28 -9.90
C ARG A 163 12.62 -13.68 -9.37
N GLU A 164 12.61 -14.38 -8.25
CA GLU A 164 13.83 -14.91 -7.62
C GLU A 164 13.64 -16.40 -7.36
N LYS A 165 14.41 -17.24 -8.06
CA LYS A 165 14.26 -18.71 -8.02
C LYS A 165 12.79 -19.09 -8.33
N ASP A 166 12.11 -19.72 -7.38
CA ASP A 166 10.71 -20.16 -7.48
C ASP A 166 9.72 -19.17 -6.86
N THR A 167 10.19 -17.99 -6.44
CA THR A 167 9.35 -16.96 -5.81
C THR A 167 9.05 -15.83 -6.79
N ASN A 168 7.76 -15.60 -7.04
CA ASN A 168 7.29 -14.41 -7.75
C ASN A 168 6.99 -13.30 -6.75
N TYR A 169 7.34 -12.08 -7.15
CA TYR A 169 7.03 -10.86 -6.41
C TYR A 169 6.04 -10.04 -7.22
N TYR A 170 5.07 -9.46 -6.53
CA TYR A 170 4.01 -8.66 -7.12
C TYR A 170 3.94 -7.29 -6.46
N CYS A 171 3.49 -6.29 -7.22
CA CYS A 171 3.21 -4.97 -6.70
C CYS A 171 2.07 -5.03 -5.68
N GLN A 172 2.36 -4.56 -4.47
CA GLN A 172 1.43 -4.50 -3.35
C GLN A 172 1.65 -3.17 -2.64
N GLN A 173 0.65 -2.29 -2.67
CA GLN A 173 0.79 -0.91 -2.18
C GLN A 173 2.03 -0.23 -2.76
N HIS A 174 2.23 -0.37 -4.08
CA HIS A 174 3.39 0.15 -4.83
C HIS A 174 4.76 -0.46 -4.48
N HIS A 175 4.84 -1.49 -3.64
CA HIS A 175 6.10 -2.17 -3.30
C HIS A 175 6.15 -3.56 -3.93
N CYS A 176 7.32 -3.96 -4.41
CA CYS A 176 7.54 -5.27 -4.99
C CYS A 176 7.82 -6.32 -3.90
N LEU A 177 6.83 -7.15 -3.60
CA LEU A 177 6.80 -8.02 -2.42
C LEU A 177 6.40 -9.46 -2.80
N PRO A 178 6.92 -10.50 -2.11
CA PRO A 178 6.59 -11.90 -2.40
C PRO A 178 5.17 -12.26 -1.91
N GLU A 179 4.66 -13.41 -2.32
CA GLU A 179 3.43 -14.00 -1.79
C GLU A 179 3.75 -15.23 -0.90
N PRO A 180 3.23 -15.34 0.33
CA PRO A 180 2.42 -14.37 1.07
C PRO A 180 3.28 -13.34 1.81
N TRP A 181 3.13 -12.04 1.50
CA TRP A 181 3.59 -10.97 2.38
C TRP A 181 2.46 -10.63 3.34
N ALA A 182 2.46 -11.25 4.52
CA ALA A 182 1.86 -10.58 5.67
C ALA A 182 2.66 -9.29 5.82
N ALA A 183 2.00 -8.13 5.80
CA ALA A 183 2.64 -6.84 6.07
C ALA A 183 3.62 -7.03 7.22
N VAL A 184 4.91 -7.20 6.91
CA VAL A 184 5.94 -7.31 7.93
C VAL A 184 5.77 -6.05 8.72
N ALA A 185 5.62 -6.21 10.03
CA ALA A 185 5.42 -5.17 11.01
C ALA A 185 6.56 -4.15 10.92
N HIS A 186 6.55 -3.30 9.89
CA HIS A 186 7.15 -2.00 9.93
C HIS A 186 6.41 -1.33 11.06
N HIS A 187 7.12 -1.14 12.17
CA HIS A 187 6.68 -0.57 13.43
C HIS A 187 6.18 0.86 13.20
N THR A 188 5.08 0.99 12.48
CA THR A 188 4.23 2.16 12.51
C THR A 188 3.29 1.86 13.66
N ARG A 189 3.69 2.34 14.84
CA ARG A 189 2.70 2.61 15.87
C ARG A 189 1.75 3.62 15.21
N ASP A 190 0.57 3.19 14.79
CA ASP A 190 -0.56 4.13 14.73
C ASP A 190 -0.87 4.50 16.18
N ALA A 191 -0.03 5.38 16.72
CA ALA A 191 -0.19 6.02 18.02
C ALA A 191 -1.20 7.17 17.93
N THR A 192 -2.13 7.11 16.98
CA THR A 192 -3.33 7.93 17.00
C THR A 192 -4.40 7.14 17.72
N CYS A 193 -4.69 7.56 18.95
CA CYS A 193 -6.03 7.38 19.51
C CYS A 193 -7.01 7.93 18.48
N VAL A 194 -7.63 7.06 17.68
CA VAL A 194 -8.69 7.49 16.77
C VAL A 194 -9.90 7.76 17.67
N VAL A 195 -10.06 9.03 18.02
CA VAL A 195 -11.37 9.57 18.39
C VAL A 195 -12.21 9.43 17.12
N GLN A 196 -12.98 8.35 17.00
CA GLN A 196 -14.00 8.29 15.97
C GLN A 196 -15.07 9.32 16.34
N GLY A 197 -14.98 10.47 15.69
CA GLY A 197 -15.97 11.52 15.71
C GLY A 197 -17.31 11.00 15.18
N SER A 198 -18.33 11.35 15.95
CA SER A 198 -19.72 11.58 15.60
C SER A 198 -20.05 11.68 14.12
N VAL A 199 -21.05 10.90 13.69
CA VAL A 199 -22.09 11.36 12.75
C VAL A 199 -23.34 11.60 13.58
#